data_AF-A0A7W5HPD2-F1
#
_entry.id   AF-A0A7W5HPD2-F1
#
_cell.length_a   1.000
_cell.length_b   1.000
_cell.length_c   1.000
_cell.angle_alpha   90.00
_cell.angle_beta   90.00
_cell.angle_gamma   90.00
#
_symmetry.space_group_name_H-M   'P 1'
#
loop_
_entity.id
_entity.type
_entity.pdbx_description
1 polymer ?
#
loop_
_entity_poly.entity_id
_entity_poly.type
_entity_poly.pdbx_seq_one_letter_code
_entity_poly.pdbx_strand_id
1 'polypeptide(L)'
;MGIAISWRNRQRSSSLISLAFRSTSYNLLLSSGARIVHRPADEAFYHPIRDLIQLPTKAQFHDEGRYYATALHELTHWTGHHARLQREGVMSACPFGSPGYAFEELIAEMGAAFLCAYAGIQGELRHEGYIDSWLSLLKADKRAIFRSSGHARSASEYVLNLKQQLKQAVLDDSLCMNDGA
;
A
#
# COMPACT_ATOMS: atom_id res chain seq x y z
N MET A 1 16.38 25.32 -52.80
CA MET A 1 16.13 24.05 -52.08
C MET A 1 17.00 24.02 -50.84
N GLY A 2 16.40 23.77 -49.66
CA GLY A 2 17.09 23.40 -48.42
C GLY A 2 17.33 24.53 -47.42
N ILE A 3 16.42 24.73 -46.46
CA ILE A 3 16.73 25.41 -45.19
C ILE A 3 16.67 24.35 -44.09
N ALA A 4 17.82 24.04 -43.51
CA ALA A 4 17.96 23.11 -42.40
C ALA A 4 17.45 23.77 -41.11
N ILE A 5 16.49 23.14 -40.43
CA ILE A 5 16.03 23.57 -39.11
C ILE A 5 16.95 22.93 -38.07
N SER A 6 17.77 23.78 -37.47
CA SER A 6 18.59 23.51 -36.30
C SER A 6 17.71 23.23 -35.08
N TRP A 7 17.81 22.02 -34.51
CA TRP A 7 17.24 21.70 -33.21
C TRP A 7 18.27 21.97 -32.12
N ARG A 8 18.22 23.15 -31.51
CA ARG A 8 18.84 23.37 -30.20
C ARG A 8 17.96 24.28 -29.35
N ASN A 9 17.88 23.91 -28.07
CA ASN A 9 17.11 24.48 -26.95
C ASN A 9 15.64 24.01 -26.86
N ARG A 10 15.16 23.54 -25.71
CA ARG A 10 15.51 23.94 -24.34
C ARG A 10 15.06 22.84 -23.36
N GLN A 11 16.01 22.23 -22.65
CA GLN A 11 15.71 21.50 -21.41
C GLN A 11 15.25 22.53 -20.37
N ARG A 12 13.94 22.70 -20.20
CA ARG A 12 13.37 23.45 -19.07
C ARG A 12 12.22 22.67 -18.46
N SER A 13 12.47 22.22 -17.23
CA SER A 13 11.53 21.81 -16.18
C SER A 13 10.58 20.66 -16.50
N SER A 14 11.06 19.44 -16.27
CA SER A 14 10.32 18.18 -16.33
C SER A 14 9.93 17.66 -14.93
N SER A 15 9.40 18.52 -14.04
CA SER A 15 8.89 18.06 -12.72
C SER A 15 7.37 17.92 -12.66
N LEU A 16 6.60 18.70 -13.41
CA LEU A 16 5.13 18.74 -13.28
C LEU A 16 4.38 17.73 -14.17
N ILE A 17 4.93 17.37 -15.34
CA ILE A 17 4.30 16.41 -16.27
C ILE A 17 4.46 14.95 -15.78
N SER A 18 5.45 14.68 -14.92
CA SER A 18 5.70 13.37 -14.28
C SER A 18 4.66 13.00 -13.20
N LEU A 19 4.02 13.99 -12.59
CA LEU A 19 3.13 13.78 -11.44
C LEU A 19 1.72 13.32 -11.85
N ALA A 20 1.28 13.69 -13.05
CA ALA A 20 -0.06 13.40 -13.57
C ALA A 20 -0.23 11.95 -14.10
N PHE A 21 0.84 11.15 -14.17
CA PHE A 21 0.83 9.83 -14.82
C PHE A 21 1.02 8.64 -13.84
N ARG A 22 1.05 8.89 -12.53
CA ARG A 22 1.25 7.83 -11.54
C ARG A 22 -0.09 7.25 -11.10
N SER A 23 -0.23 5.92 -11.17
CA SER A 23 -1.46 5.22 -10.79
C SER A 23 -1.85 5.54 -9.33
N THR A 24 -3.14 5.49 -9.02
CA THR A 24 -3.65 5.73 -7.68
C THR A 24 -2.94 4.88 -6.63
N SER A 25 -2.67 3.62 -6.94
CA SER A 25 -1.95 2.66 -6.10
C SER A 25 -0.52 3.10 -5.79
N TYR A 26 0.20 3.58 -6.79
CA TYR A 26 1.54 4.13 -6.58
C TYR A 26 1.49 5.31 -5.59
N ASN A 27 0.50 6.19 -5.73
CA ASN A 27 0.35 7.34 -4.85
C ASN A 27 -0.01 6.93 -3.41
N LEU A 28 -0.76 5.85 -3.21
CA LEU A 28 -1.02 5.30 -1.86
C LEU A 28 0.29 4.83 -1.21
N LEU A 29 1.12 4.07 -1.93
CA LEU A 29 2.42 3.63 -1.41
C LEU A 29 3.33 4.81 -1.09
N LEU A 30 3.44 5.78 -2.01
CA LEU A 30 4.31 6.94 -1.82
C LEU A 30 3.85 7.81 -0.62
N SER A 31 2.56 8.13 -0.57
CA SER A 31 2.01 9.00 0.47
C SER A 31 1.96 8.36 1.86
N SER A 32 2.00 7.03 1.94
CA SER A 32 2.08 6.34 3.23
C SER A 32 3.36 6.66 4.00
N GLY A 33 4.44 7.03 3.31
CA GLY A 33 5.77 7.18 3.93
C GLY A 33 6.37 5.85 4.41
N ALA A 34 5.75 4.71 4.10
CA ALA A 34 6.25 3.40 4.47
C ALA A 34 7.60 3.15 3.78
N ARG A 35 8.57 2.62 4.54
CA ARG A 35 9.87 2.25 4.00
C ARG A 35 9.73 0.92 3.27
N ILE A 36 9.69 0.97 1.93
CA ILE A 36 9.52 -0.19 1.05
C ILE A 36 10.86 -0.51 0.38
N VAL A 37 11.32 -1.75 0.48
CA VAL A 37 12.52 -2.24 -0.19
C VAL A 37 12.19 -3.40 -1.12
N HIS A 38 12.87 -3.44 -2.26
CA HIS A 38 12.74 -4.54 -3.23
C HIS A 38 14.00 -5.39 -3.21
N ARG A 39 13.83 -6.71 -3.11
CA ARG A 39 14.94 -7.68 -3.17
C ARG A 39 14.52 -8.89 -3.98
N PRO A 40 15.44 -9.60 -4.65
CA PRO A 40 15.17 -10.94 -5.17
C PRO A 40 14.79 -11.85 -4.00
N ALA A 41 13.52 -12.25 -3.94
CA ALA A 41 12.95 -13.08 -2.89
C ALA A 41 11.66 -13.74 -3.40
N ASP A 42 11.27 -14.86 -2.79
CA ASP A 42 10.04 -15.57 -3.13
C ASP A 42 8.83 -15.08 -2.31
N GLU A 43 9.08 -14.23 -1.30
CA GLU A 43 8.06 -13.78 -0.35
C GLU A 43 8.08 -12.26 -0.17
N ALA A 44 6.88 -11.71 0.04
CA ALA A 44 6.63 -10.34 0.50
C ALA A 44 6.25 -10.38 1.99
N PHE A 45 6.65 -9.36 2.76
CA PHE A 45 6.25 -9.24 4.15
C PHE A 45 6.46 -7.83 4.70
N TYR A 46 5.66 -7.46 5.69
CA TYR A 46 5.93 -6.40 6.65
C TYR A 46 6.74 -6.92 7.84
N HIS A 47 7.79 -6.19 8.22
CA HIS A 47 8.65 -6.50 9.37
C HIS A 47 8.39 -5.52 10.52
N PRO A 48 7.61 -5.89 11.56
CA PRO A 48 7.17 -4.96 12.61
C PRO A 48 8.32 -4.28 13.35
N ILE A 49 9.33 -5.04 13.78
CA ILE A 49 10.46 -4.50 14.57
C ILE A 49 11.28 -3.47 13.78
N ARG A 50 11.47 -3.67 12.47
CA ARG A 50 12.25 -2.78 11.61
C ARG A 50 11.42 -1.67 10.98
N ASP A 51 10.10 -1.72 11.18
CA ASP A 51 9.09 -0.94 10.48
C ASP A 51 9.38 -0.80 8.97
N LEU A 52 9.43 -1.95 8.29
CA LEU A 52 9.89 -2.06 6.90
C LEU A 52 9.00 -3.02 6.13
N ILE A 53 8.63 -2.65 4.91
CA ILE A 53 8.00 -3.56 3.94
C ILE A 53 9.08 -4.08 2.99
N GLN A 54 9.17 -5.40 2.85
CA GLN A 54 9.98 -6.04 1.83
C GLN A 54 9.06 -6.63 0.75
N LEU A 55 9.38 -6.35 -0.51
CA LEU A 55 8.72 -6.95 -1.67
C LEU A 55 9.74 -7.67 -2.55
N PRO A 56 9.34 -8.73 -3.28
CA PRO A 56 10.07 -9.22 -4.44
C PRO A 56 10.33 -8.09 -5.44
N THR A 57 11.33 -8.25 -6.30
CA THR A 57 11.56 -7.28 -7.37
C THR A 57 10.32 -7.19 -8.28
N LYS A 58 10.03 -6.00 -8.83
CA LYS A 58 8.86 -5.82 -9.70
C LYS A 58 8.82 -6.78 -10.89
N ALA A 59 9.99 -7.16 -11.42
CA ALA A 59 10.11 -8.09 -12.53
C ALA A 59 9.73 -9.54 -12.18
N GLN A 60 9.66 -9.90 -10.90
CA GLN A 60 9.18 -11.20 -10.44
C GLN A 60 7.65 -11.30 -10.40
N PHE A 61 6.95 -10.17 -10.48
CA PHE A 61 5.49 -10.16 -10.58
C PHE A 61 5.07 -10.32 -12.03
N HIS A 62 4.05 -11.15 -12.24
CA HIS A 62 3.49 -11.39 -13.58
C HIS A 62 2.88 -10.13 -14.19
N ASP A 63 2.25 -9.29 -13.37
CA ASP A 63 1.64 -8.03 -13.80
C ASP A 63 1.63 -6.99 -12.65
N GLU A 64 1.37 -5.74 -13.02
CA GLU A 64 1.34 -4.63 -12.06
C GLU A 64 0.21 -4.75 -11.04
N GLY A 65 -0.93 -5.35 -11.41
CA GLY A 65 -2.07 -5.52 -10.53
C GLY A 65 -1.71 -6.40 -9.34
N ARG A 66 -1.04 -7.53 -9.60
CA ARG A 66 -0.51 -8.42 -8.55
C ARG A 66 0.52 -7.73 -7.68
N TYR A 67 1.45 -6.99 -8.28
CA TYR A 67 2.42 -6.21 -7.52
C TYR A 67 1.75 -5.26 -6.53
N TYR A 68 0.78 -4.46 -6.99
CA TYR A 68 0.12 -3.50 -6.11
C TYR A 68 -0.81 -4.17 -5.10
N ALA A 69 -1.48 -5.27 -5.44
CA ALA A 69 -2.29 -6.01 -4.49
C ALA A 69 -1.43 -6.53 -3.31
N THR A 70 -0.30 -7.17 -3.61
CA THR A 70 0.65 -7.62 -2.59
C THR A 70 1.23 -6.43 -1.79
N ALA A 71 1.61 -5.34 -2.46
CA ALA A 71 2.13 -4.17 -1.76
C ALA A 71 1.10 -3.51 -0.83
N LEU A 72 -0.18 -3.49 -1.20
CA LEU A 72 -1.26 -2.93 -0.39
C LEU A 72 -1.65 -3.86 0.76
N HIS A 73 -1.49 -5.18 0.60
CA HIS A 73 -1.58 -6.15 1.70
C HIS A 73 -0.51 -5.86 2.76
N GLU A 74 0.76 -5.78 2.37
CA GLU A 74 1.84 -5.46 3.31
C GLU A 74 1.70 -4.06 3.92
N LEU A 75 1.20 -3.10 3.15
CA LEU A 75 0.90 -1.78 3.66
C LEU A 75 -0.22 -1.81 4.72
N THR A 76 -1.19 -2.70 4.56
CA THR A 76 -2.25 -2.89 5.55
C THR A 76 -1.67 -3.42 6.85
N HIS A 77 -0.78 -4.43 6.82
CA HIS A 77 -0.02 -4.85 8.00
C HIS A 77 0.80 -3.71 8.61
N TRP A 78 1.49 -2.94 7.77
CA TRP A 78 2.25 -1.77 8.21
C TRP A 78 1.39 -0.84 9.07
N THR A 79 0.14 -0.54 8.71
CA THR A 79 -0.72 0.33 9.55
C THR A 79 -0.91 -0.17 11.00
N GLY A 80 -0.72 -1.47 11.29
CA GLY A 80 -0.92 -2.06 12.61
C GLY A 80 0.22 -1.85 13.62
N HIS A 81 1.33 -1.25 13.22
CA HIS A 81 2.46 -0.97 14.11
C HIS A 81 2.09 -0.08 15.31
N HIS A 82 2.90 -0.15 16.37
CA HIS A 82 2.63 0.53 17.64
C HIS A 82 2.49 2.06 17.52
N ALA A 83 3.20 2.68 16.58
CA ALA A 83 3.13 4.12 16.33
C ALA A 83 1.93 4.55 15.46
N ARG A 84 1.05 3.61 15.10
CA ARG A 84 -0.08 3.82 14.17
C ARG A 84 -1.39 3.30 14.77
N LEU A 85 -1.93 2.20 14.24
CA LEU A 85 -3.19 1.62 14.72
C LEU A 85 -3.00 0.59 15.84
N GLN A 86 -1.75 0.28 16.21
CA GLN A 86 -1.40 -0.48 17.41
C GLN A 86 -2.19 -1.81 17.53
N ARG A 87 -2.23 -2.59 16.44
CA ARG A 87 -2.96 -3.88 16.41
C ARG A 87 -2.12 -4.98 17.05
N GLU A 88 -2.73 -5.71 17.98
CA GLU A 88 -2.04 -6.77 18.74
C GLU A 88 -1.41 -7.84 17.85
N GLY A 89 -2.09 -8.22 16.75
CA GLY A 89 -1.60 -9.24 15.80
C GLY A 89 -0.34 -8.84 15.03
N VAL A 90 -0.01 -7.54 14.99
CA VAL A 90 1.23 -7.02 14.38
C VAL A 90 2.32 -6.80 15.43
N MET A 91 1.93 -6.42 16.64
CA MET A 91 2.85 -6.06 17.72
C MET A 91 3.37 -7.25 18.52
N SER A 92 2.58 -8.32 18.60
CA SER A 92 2.92 -9.52 19.34
C SER A 92 3.38 -10.62 18.40
N ALA A 93 4.26 -11.50 18.87
CA ALA A 93 4.61 -12.71 18.14
C ALA A 93 3.39 -13.65 18.11
N CYS A 94 2.59 -13.56 17.06
CA CYS A 94 1.57 -14.56 16.75
C CYS A 94 2.22 -15.62 15.86
N PRO A 95 2.44 -16.86 16.35
CA PRO A 95 3.00 -17.91 15.52
C PRO A 95 2.17 -18.12 14.25
N PHE A 96 2.83 -18.46 13.16
CA PHE A 96 2.16 -18.83 11.92
C PHE A 96 1.09 -19.90 12.19
N GLY A 97 -0.09 -19.73 11.61
CA GLY A 97 -1.24 -20.63 11.81
C GLY A 97 -1.98 -20.48 13.14
N SER A 98 -1.55 -19.58 14.04
CA SER A 98 -2.32 -19.26 15.24
C SER A 98 -3.60 -18.49 14.91
N PRO A 99 -4.64 -18.51 15.76
CA PRO A 99 -5.86 -17.73 15.53
C PRO A 99 -5.62 -16.23 15.41
N GLY A 100 -4.68 -15.68 16.19
CA GLY A 100 -4.30 -14.27 16.12
C GLY A 100 -3.63 -13.91 14.80
N TYR A 101 -2.73 -14.79 14.32
CA TYR A 101 -2.12 -14.66 12.99
C TYR A 101 -3.18 -14.68 11.89
N ALA A 102 -4.06 -15.69 11.88
CA ALA A 102 -5.13 -15.80 10.89
C ALA A 102 -6.10 -14.60 10.90
N PHE A 103 -6.34 -14.00 12.07
CA PHE A 103 -7.17 -12.80 12.19
C PHE A 103 -6.50 -11.56 11.60
N GLU A 104 -5.20 -11.36 11.81
CA GLU A 104 -4.45 -10.23 11.23
C GLU A 104 -4.24 -10.38 9.72
N GLU A 105 -4.02 -11.59 9.20
CA GLU A 105 -4.02 -11.88 7.75
C GLU A 105 -5.38 -11.54 7.12
N LEU A 106 -6.49 -11.90 7.77
CA LEU A 106 -7.82 -11.54 7.28
C LEU A 106 -8.03 -10.02 7.25
N ILE A 107 -7.49 -9.28 8.23
CA ILE A 107 -7.50 -7.81 8.21
C ILE A 107 -6.70 -7.27 7.02
N ALA A 108 -5.49 -7.80 6.81
CA ALA A 108 -4.61 -7.37 5.73
C ALA A 108 -5.24 -7.56 4.36
N GLU A 109 -5.89 -8.68 4.13
CA GLU A 109 -6.51 -9.01 2.84
C GLU A 109 -7.75 -8.18 2.55
N MET A 110 -8.61 -7.99 3.55
CA MET A 110 -9.77 -7.11 3.40
C MET A 110 -9.34 -5.66 3.18
N GLY A 111 -8.31 -5.19 3.90
CA GLY A 111 -7.77 -3.85 3.75
C GLY A 111 -7.11 -3.63 2.38
N ALA A 112 -6.37 -4.61 1.88
CA ALA A 112 -5.83 -4.64 0.53
C ALA A 112 -6.95 -4.59 -0.52
N ALA A 113 -8.00 -5.39 -0.35
CA ALA A 113 -9.15 -5.40 -1.25
C ALA A 113 -9.84 -4.03 -1.31
N PHE A 114 -10.04 -3.36 -0.17
CA PHE A 114 -10.61 -2.02 -0.12
C PHE A 114 -9.73 -0.98 -0.84
N LEU A 115 -8.41 -1.03 -0.62
CA LEU A 115 -7.46 -0.12 -1.27
C LEU A 115 -7.32 -0.39 -2.77
N CYS A 116 -7.33 -1.65 -3.20
CA CYS A 116 -7.36 -2.05 -4.60
C CYS A 116 -8.62 -1.54 -5.30
N ALA A 117 -9.79 -1.70 -4.66
CA ALA A 117 -11.05 -1.19 -5.17
C ALA A 117 -11.01 0.34 -5.31
N TYR A 118 -10.49 1.06 -4.32
CA TYR A 118 -10.28 2.51 -4.40
C TYR A 118 -9.34 2.91 -5.54
N ALA A 119 -8.28 2.14 -5.77
CA ALA A 119 -7.27 2.43 -6.78
C ALA A 119 -7.64 1.97 -8.20
N GLY A 120 -8.78 1.30 -8.37
CA GLY A 120 -9.20 0.75 -9.67
C GLY A 120 -8.34 -0.44 -10.13
N ILE A 121 -7.66 -1.13 -9.21
CA ILE A 121 -6.93 -2.36 -9.52
C ILE A 121 -7.95 -3.50 -9.63
N GLN A 122 -8.03 -4.12 -10.81
CA GLN A 122 -8.74 -5.40 -10.94
C GLN A 122 -7.86 -6.49 -10.35
N GLY A 123 -8.15 -6.87 -9.10
CA GLY A 123 -7.42 -7.91 -8.40
C GLY A 123 -7.99 -9.29 -8.68
N GLU A 124 -7.17 -10.20 -9.21
CA GLU A 124 -7.33 -11.62 -8.90
C GLU A 124 -6.86 -11.82 -7.46
N LEU A 125 -7.79 -11.90 -6.51
CA LEU A 125 -7.46 -12.25 -5.12
C LEU A 125 -6.96 -13.71 -5.10
N ARG A 126 -5.66 -13.91 -4.98
CA ARG A 126 -5.07 -15.25 -4.80
C ARG A 126 -3.94 -15.24 -3.80
N HIS A 127 -4.25 -15.67 -2.58
CA HIS A 127 -3.29 -16.24 -1.63
C HIS A 127 -3.88 -17.56 -1.12
N GLU A 128 -3.63 -18.62 -1.88
CA GLU A 128 -4.32 -19.92 -1.78
C GLU A 128 -4.06 -20.63 -0.44
N GLY A 129 -3.03 -20.20 0.32
CA GLY A 129 -2.64 -20.78 1.61
C GLY A 129 -3.47 -20.35 2.82
N TYR A 130 -4.30 -19.31 2.72
CA TYR A 130 -4.99 -18.73 3.89
C TYR A 130 -6.50 -18.98 3.93
N ILE A 131 -7.08 -19.51 2.85
CA ILE A 131 -8.52 -19.79 2.78
C ILE A 131 -8.93 -20.81 3.86
N ASP A 132 -8.14 -21.87 4.07
CA ASP A 132 -8.45 -22.90 5.06
C ASP A 132 -8.34 -22.39 6.51
N SER A 133 -7.37 -21.52 6.79
CA SER A 133 -7.21 -20.91 8.12
C SER A 133 -8.30 -19.87 8.39
N TRP A 134 -8.73 -19.09 7.39
CA TRP A 134 -9.87 -18.18 7.50
C TRP A 134 -11.19 -18.94 7.66
N LEU A 135 -11.41 -20.01 6.89
CA LEU A 135 -12.62 -20.83 7.04
C LEU A 135 -12.70 -21.44 8.45
N SER A 136 -11.56 -21.89 8.99
CA SER A 136 -11.49 -22.40 10.36
C SER A 136 -11.80 -21.31 11.40
N LEU A 137 -11.22 -20.11 11.23
CA LEU A 137 -11.49 -18.95 12.08
C LEU A 137 -12.97 -18.54 12.04
N LEU A 138 -13.56 -18.45 10.84
CA LEU A 138 -14.94 -18.02 10.64
C LEU A 138 -15.96 -19.05 11.13
N LYS A 139 -15.61 -20.35 11.08
CA LYS A 139 -16.41 -21.42 11.70
C LYS A 139 -16.38 -21.32 13.22
N ALA A 140 -15.22 -21.02 13.80
CA ALA A 140 -15.03 -20.89 15.24
C ALA A 140 -15.66 -19.60 15.81
N ASP A 141 -15.60 -18.50 15.07
CA ASP A 141 -16.15 -17.21 15.48
C ASP A 141 -16.83 -16.47 14.31
N LYS A 142 -18.17 -16.56 14.29
CA LYS A 142 -19.01 -15.90 13.27
C LYS A 142 -18.94 -14.38 13.31
N ARG A 143 -18.44 -13.77 14.40
CA ARG A 143 -18.25 -12.32 14.52
C ARG A 143 -16.85 -11.88 14.06
N ALA A 144 -15.93 -12.81 13.85
CA ALA A 144 -14.57 -12.49 13.41
C ALA A 144 -14.58 -11.67 12.11
N ILE A 145 -15.46 -12.01 11.16
CA ILE A 145 -15.57 -11.27 9.89
C ILE A 145 -15.94 -9.79 10.08
N PHE A 146 -16.84 -9.48 11.01
CA PHE A 146 -17.25 -8.10 11.25
C PHE A 146 -16.15 -7.31 11.95
N ARG A 147 -15.44 -7.94 12.90
CA ARG A 147 -14.32 -7.29 13.59
C ARG A 147 -13.14 -7.07 12.65
N SER A 148 -12.76 -8.09 11.86
CA SER A 148 -11.68 -7.95 10.87
C SER A 148 -12.04 -6.88 9.83
N SER A 149 -13.29 -6.85 9.35
CA SER A 149 -13.78 -5.79 8.46
C SER A 149 -13.64 -4.39 9.06
N GLY A 150 -13.96 -4.23 10.35
CA GLY A 150 -13.82 -2.96 11.06
C GLY A 150 -12.37 -2.49 11.11
N HIS A 151 -11.44 -3.38 11.48
CA HIS A 151 -10.01 -3.08 11.49
C HIS A 151 -9.46 -2.81 10.08
N ALA A 152 -9.88 -3.60 9.09
CA ALA A 152 -9.50 -3.43 7.69
C ALA A 152 -9.93 -2.06 7.17
N ARG A 153 -11.18 -1.65 7.48
CA ARG A 153 -11.69 -0.32 7.16
C ARG A 153 -10.82 0.77 7.80
N SER A 154 -10.53 0.67 9.10
CA SER A 154 -9.68 1.65 9.78
C SER A 154 -8.27 1.72 9.18
N ALA A 155 -7.69 0.59 8.78
CA ALA A 155 -6.40 0.53 8.10
C ALA A 155 -6.44 1.23 6.73
N SER A 156 -7.47 0.94 5.91
CA SER A 156 -7.63 1.59 4.61
C SER A 156 -7.88 3.10 4.75
N GLU A 157 -8.75 3.52 5.66
CA GLU A 157 -9.01 4.94 5.95
C GLU A 157 -7.73 5.66 6.42
N TYR A 158 -6.91 5.02 7.25
CA TYR A 158 -5.63 5.56 7.69
C TYR A 158 -4.70 5.86 6.49
N VAL A 159 -4.53 4.91 5.57
CA VAL A 159 -3.71 5.11 4.35
C VAL A 159 -4.29 6.22 3.46
N LEU A 160 -5.60 6.25 3.27
CA LEU A 160 -6.25 7.27 2.45
C LEU A 160 -6.10 8.68 3.05
N ASN A 161 -6.14 8.80 4.38
CA ASN A 161 -5.93 10.06 5.07
C ASN A 161 -4.50 10.58 4.92
N LEU A 162 -3.48 9.71 4.96
CA LEU A 162 -2.09 10.10 4.69
C LEU A 162 -1.93 10.69 3.29
N LYS A 163 -2.58 10.08 2.29
CA LYS A 163 -2.63 10.61 0.92
C LYS A 163 -3.23 12.01 0.87
N GLN A 164 -4.31 12.26 1.61
CA GLN A 164 -4.97 13.56 1.63
C GLN A 164 -4.12 14.62 2.37
N GLN A 165 -3.47 14.25 3.46
CA GLN A 165 -2.56 15.13 4.21
C GLN A 165 -1.37 15.56 3.37
N LEU A 166 -0.73 14.62 2.65
CA LEU A 166 0.37 14.96 1.74
C LEU A 166 -0.10 15.88 0.62
N LYS A 167 -1.28 15.63 0.03
CA LYS A 167 -1.86 16.51 -0.99
C LYS A 167 -2.07 17.92 -0.46
N GLN A 168 -2.57 18.08 0.77
CA GLN A 168 -2.79 19.38 1.38
C GLN A 168 -1.45 20.10 1.65
N ALA A 169 -0.47 19.41 2.23
CA ALA A 169 0.84 19.99 2.50
C ALA A 169 1.54 20.53 1.23
N VAL A 170 1.43 19.80 0.11
CA VAL A 170 1.98 20.25 -1.19
C VAL A 170 1.23 21.48 -1.73
N LEU A 171 -0.09 21.55 -1.54
CA LEU A 171 -0.89 22.71 -1.96
C LEU A 171 -0.52 23.95 -1.13
N ASP A 172 -0.37 23.81 0.19
CA ASP A 172 -0.04 24.90 1.10
C ASP A 172 1.37 25.46 0.82
N ASP A 173 2.35 24.60 0.55
CA ASP A 173 3.72 24.99 0.15
C ASP A 173 3.76 25.72 -1.21
N SER A 174 2.86 25.34 -2.14
CA SER A 174 2.76 26.01 -3.44
C SER A 174 2.14 27.39 -3.34
N LEU A 175 1.26 27.63 -2.36
CA LEU A 175 0.64 28.93 -2.12
C LEU A 175 1.61 29.88 -1.42
N CYS A 176 2.37 29.41 -0.42
CA CYS A 176 3.31 30.27 0.32
C CYS A 176 4.46 30.82 -0.53
N MET A 177 4.80 30.14 -1.64
CA MET A 177 5.83 30.57 -2.59
C MET A 177 5.34 31.65 -3.58
N ASN A 178 4.03 31.89 -3.69
CA ASN A 178 3.45 32.86 -4.62
C ASN A 178 3.10 34.22 -3.98
N ASP A 179 3.11 34.31 -2.64
CA ASP A 179 2.76 35.53 -1.90
C ASP A 179 3.95 36.51 -1.72
N GLY A 180 5.08 36.23 -2.38
CA GLY A 180 6.33 37.02 -2.31
C GLY A 180 6.75 37.74 -3.59
N ALA A 181 5.84 37.91 -4.56
CA ALA A 181 6.13 38.55 -5.86
C ALA A 181 5.37 39.87 -6.06
#